data_AF-A0A7J2Y892-F1
#
_entry.id   AF-A0A7J2Y892-F1
#
_cell.length_a   1.000
_cell.length_b   1.000
_cell.length_c   1.000
_cell.angle_alpha   90.00
_cell.angle_beta   90.00
_cell.angle_gamma   90.00
#
_symmetry.space_group_name_H-M   'P 1'
#
loop_
_entity.id
_entity.type
_entity.pdbx_description
1 polymer ?
#
loop_
_entity_poly.entity_id
_entity_poly.type
_entity_poly.pdbx_seq_one_letter_code
_entity_poly.pdbx_strand_id
1 'polypeptide(L)'
;MRRDLAMAAKKAADKGDDWFASLDAELEKKTKEVIQDVGEQNVAKVEINRTLIEDFWKIWKRFNKINVHFAMEPPYTSWAVFSDTFPDGEWQWRAGFNLGAVQTIQLLDRTMDQGRVGDALKVNYVDVDGRTHLKMIFEYCEGEHYYKYSGWKRIWTIHTLYDVGVDRVKMDDLHKMLAELVKVWYESHLRRNRDVLIKYLKQTYEKAETFNQ
;
A
#
# COMPACT_ATOMS: atom_id res chain seq x y z
N MET A 1 7.70 41.62 -63.16
CA MET A 1 8.14 41.86 -61.77
C MET A 1 7.03 41.80 -60.70
N ARG A 2 5.72 41.87 -61.01
CA ARG A 2 4.63 41.79 -60.00
C ARG A 2 4.08 40.37 -59.72
N ARG A 3 4.50 39.34 -60.46
CA ARG A 3 4.03 37.95 -60.26
C ARG A 3 4.90 37.16 -59.26
N ASP A 4 6.19 37.47 -59.16
CA ASP A 4 7.12 36.72 -58.29
C ASP A 4 6.99 37.13 -56.81
N LEU A 5 6.63 38.38 -56.53
CA LEU A 5 6.33 38.86 -55.17
C LEU A 5 5.02 38.27 -54.61
N ALA A 6 4.03 37.96 -55.46
CA ALA A 6 2.78 37.33 -55.04
C ALA A 6 2.95 35.83 -54.71
N MET A 7 3.86 35.13 -55.41
CA MET A 7 4.23 33.74 -55.10
C MET A 7 5.11 33.63 -53.86
N ALA A 8 5.97 34.63 -53.59
CA ALA A 8 6.75 34.69 -52.35
C ALA A 8 5.89 35.01 -51.12
N ALA A 9 4.90 35.92 -51.25
CA ALA A 9 3.94 36.21 -50.18
C ALA A 9 2.96 35.06 -49.93
N LYS A 10 2.60 34.28 -50.96
CA LYS A 10 1.73 33.09 -50.80
C LYS A 10 2.48 31.88 -50.21
N LYS A 11 3.80 31.79 -50.39
CA LYS A 11 4.66 30.81 -49.67
C LYS A 11 4.96 31.20 -48.23
N ALA A 12 4.85 32.48 -47.88
CA ALA A 12 5.02 32.96 -46.50
C ALA A 12 3.74 32.81 -45.65
N ALA A 13 2.57 32.68 -46.28
CA ALA A 13 1.29 32.50 -45.59
C ALA A 13 0.98 31.04 -45.20
N ASP A 14 1.74 30.06 -45.70
CA ASP A 14 1.63 28.63 -45.35
C ASP A 14 2.52 28.22 -44.16
N LYS A 15 3.20 29.17 -43.52
CA LYS A 15 3.85 29.00 -42.21
C LYS A 15 2.95 29.55 -41.10
N GLY A 16 1.66 29.25 -41.18
CA GLY A 16 0.84 29.22 -39.98
C GLY A 16 1.44 28.11 -39.12
N ASP A 17 2.11 28.51 -38.04
CA ASP A 17 2.58 27.66 -36.94
C ASP A 17 1.88 26.32 -36.96
N ASP A 18 2.62 25.25 -37.25
CA ASP A 18 2.15 23.88 -37.07
C ASP A 18 2.11 23.63 -35.56
N TRP A 19 1.17 24.31 -34.92
CA TRP A 19 0.92 24.30 -33.49
C TRP A 19 0.63 22.87 -33.03
N PHE A 20 0.14 22.02 -33.95
CA PHE A 20 -0.04 20.60 -33.73
C PHE A 20 1.29 19.85 -33.72
N ALA A 21 2.23 20.11 -34.62
CA ALA A 21 3.58 19.53 -34.53
C ALA A 21 4.32 19.95 -33.24
N SER A 22 4.14 21.21 -32.80
CA SER A 22 4.68 21.66 -31.49
C SER A 22 3.98 20.95 -30.32
N LEU A 23 2.66 20.77 -30.39
CA LEU A 23 1.88 20.03 -29.39
C LEU A 23 2.31 18.56 -29.34
N ASP A 24 2.45 17.92 -30.50
CA ASP A 24 2.84 16.51 -30.63
C ASP A 24 4.24 16.28 -30.04
N ALA A 25 5.19 17.19 -30.29
CA ALA A 25 6.51 17.14 -29.66
C ALA A 25 6.45 17.31 -28.12
N GLU A 26 5.57 18.17 -27.61
CA GLU A 26 5.36 18.33 -26.16
C GLU A 26 4.69 17.10 -25.54
N LEU A 27 3.71 16.52 -26.23
CA LEU A 27 3.01 15.29 -25.82
C LEU A 27 3.95 14.09 -25.82
N GLU A 28 4.81 13.94 -26.83
CA GLU A 28 5.85 12.91 -26.90
C GLU A 28 6.88 13.07 -25.77
N LYS A 29 7.29 14.31 -25.49
CA LYS A 29 8.19 14.60 -24.37
C LYS A 29 7.55 14.21 -23.04
N LYS A 30 6.30 14.64 -22.80
CA LYS A 30 5.53 14.25 -21.59
C LYS A 30 5.33 12.74 -21.50
N THR A 31 5.07 12.07 -22.63
CA THR A 31 4.90 10.61 -22.67
C THR A 31 6.18 9.91 -22.22
N LYS A 32 7.35 10.34 -22.71
CA LYS A 32 8.64 9.76 -22.30
C LYS A 32 8.95 10.01 -20.83
N GLU A 33 8.73 11.23 -20.35
CA GLU A 33 8.91 11.60 -18.94
C GLU A 33 7.99 10.75 -18.03
N VAL A 34 6.72 10.60 -18.39
CA VAL A 34 5.76 9.77 -17.63
C VAL A 34 6.15 8.29 -17.67
N ILE A 35 6.55 7.74 -18.81
CA ILE A 35 6.98 6.33 -18.89
C ILE A 35 8.20 6.07 -18.00
N GLN A 36 9.16 6.99 -17.97
CA GLN A 36 10.34 6.86 -17.12
C GLN A 36 9.96 6.91 -15.63
N ASP A 37 9.18 7.91 -15.20
CA ASP A 37 8.75 8.05 -13.81
C ASP A 37 7.90 6.86 -13.34
N VAL A 38 6.94 6.40 -14.17
CA VAL A 38 6.15 5.20 -13.89
C VAL A 38 7.04 3.95 -13.81
N GLY A 39 8.06 3.86 -14.66
CA GLY A 39 9.04 2.78 -14.62
C GLY A 39 9.82 2.75 -13.31
N GLU A 40 10.35 3.88 -12.87
CA GLU A 40 11.11 4.02 -11.62
C GLU A 40 10.24 3.73 -10.39
N GLN A 41 9.02 4.28 -10.34
CA GLN A 41 8.06 3.99 -9.26
C GLN A 41 7.67 2.51 -9.20
N ASN A 42 7.52 1.85 -10.36
CA ASN A 42 7.20 0.44 -10.41
C ASN A 42 8.35 -0.44 -9.91
N VAL A 43 9.61 -0.08 -10.20
CA VAL A 43 10.78 -0.78 -9.66
C VAL A 43 10.84 -0.65 -8.13
N ALA A 44 10.71 0.58 -7.60
CA ALA A 44 10.69 0.82 -6.16
C ALA A 44 9.57 0.02 -5.47
N LYS A 45 8.38 0.01 -6.06
CA LYS A 45 7.23 -0.74 -5.57
C LYS A 45 7.47 -2.25 -5.54
N VAL A 46 8.12 -2.82 -6.55
CA VAL A 46 8.46 -4.25 -6.60
C VAL A 46 9.38 -4.64 -5.44
N GLU A 47 10.40 -3.83 -5.16
CA GLU A 47 11.35 -4.07 -4.06
C GLU A 47 10.66 -3.95 -2.70
N ILE A 48 9.92 -2.87 -2.47
CA ILE A 48 9.17 -2.64 -1.24
C ILE A 48 8.17 -3.79 -0.99
N ASN A 49 7.39 -4.18 -2.01
CA ASN A 49 6.40 -5.25 -1.87
C ASN A 49 7.04 -6.60 -1.61
N ARG A 50 8.17 -6.91 -2.23
CA ARG A 50 8.92 -8.14 -1.97
C ARG A 50 9.28 -8.23 -0.50
N THR A 51 9.94 -7.20 0.03
CA THR A 51 10.41 -7.18 1.42
C THR A 51 9.24 -7.23 2.41
N LEU A 52 8.20 -6.42 2.20
CA LEU A 52 7.05 -6.38 3.09
C LEU A 52 6.27 -7.70 3.13
N ILE A 53 6.08 -8.37 1.99
CA ILE A 53 5.42 -9.68 1.95
C ILE A 53 6.25 -10.71 2.74
N GLU A 54 7.57 -10.72 2.55
CA GLU A 54 8.47 -11.62 3.29
C GLU A 54 8.43 -11.35 4.80
N ASP A 55 8.38 -10.09 5.21
CA ASP A 55 8.31 -9.72 6.62
C ASP A 55 6.95 -10.04 7.24
N PHE A 56 5.85 -9.77 6.52
CA PHE A 56 4.51 -10.14 6.97
C PHE A 56 4.38 -11.65 7.11
N TRP A 57 5.01 -12.43 6.22
CA TRP A 57 5.09 -13.88 6.34
C TRP A 57 5.87 -14.33 7.59
N LYS A 58 7.02 -13.69 7.90
CA LYS A 58 7.78 -13.99 9.13
C LYS A 58 6.96 -13.68 10.39
N ILE A 59 6.25 -12.55 10.41
CA ILE A 59 5.35 -12.17 11.50
C ILE A 59 4.23 -13.20 11.64
N TRP A 60 3.57 -13.55 10.52
CA TRP A 60 2.53 -14.57 10.47
C TRP A 60 2.99 -15.89 11.10
N LYS A 61 4.16 -16.41 10.70
CA LYS A 61 4.73 -17.64 11.26
C LYS A 61 5.01 -17.52 12.76
N ARG A 62 5.52 -16.38 13.21
CA ARG A 62 5.84 -16.17 14.63
C ARG A 62 4.58 -16.17 15.50
N PHE A 63 3.50 -15.55 15.03
CA PHE A 63 2.23 -15.50 15.75
C PHE A 63 1.48 -16.84 15.71
N ASN A 64 1.61 -17.60 14.62
CA ASN A 64 1.05 -18.95 14.52
C ASN A 64 1.57 -19.86 15.65
N LYS A 65 2.84 -19.73 16.04
CA LYS A 65 3.44 -20.49 17.16
C LYS A 65 2.77 -20.27 18.53
N ILE A 66 1.98 -19.21 18.70
CA ILE A 66 1.19 -18.96 19.92
C ILE A 66 -0.33 -19.09 19.67
N ASN A 67 -0.71 -19.83 18.63
CA ASN A 67 -2.09 -20.07 18.22
C ASN A 67 -2.86 -18.79 17.87
N VAL A 68 -2.16 -17.79 17.33
CA VAL A 68 -2.78 -16.61 16.72
C VAL A 68 -2.86 -16.83 15.22
N HIS A 69 -4.06 -16.63 14.67
CA HIS A 69 -4.34 -16.89 13.27
C HIS A 69 -4.59 -15.58 12.53
N PHE A 70 -3.66 -15.23 11.65
CA PHE A 70 -3.82 -14.11 10.74
C PHE A 70 -4.31 -14.58 9.37
N ALA A 71 -5.19 -13.78 8.76
CA ALA A 71 -5.41 -13.81 7.32
C ALA A 71 -4.45 -12.81 6.67
N MET A 72 -3.71 -13.25 5.67
CA MET A 72 -2.77 -12.41 4.92
C MET A 72 -3.36 -12.05 3.56
N GLU A 73 -3.17 -10.81 3.13
CA GLU A 73 -3.37 -10.37 1.74
C GLU A 73 -2.03 -9.81 1.23
N PRO A 74 -1.60 -10.11 0.00
CA PRO A 74 -2.14 -11.20 -0.82
C PRO A 74 -1.98 -12.56 -0.11
N PRO A 75 -2.90 -13.52 -0.31
CA PRO A 75 -2.85 -14.80 0.37
C PRO A 75 -1.58 -15.56 -0.02
N TYR A 76 -0.93 -16.25 0.91
CA TYR A 76 0.33 -16.96 0.64
C TYR A 76 0.25 -17.98 -0.48
N THR A 77 -0.93 -18.54 -0.74
CA THR A 77 -1.17 -19.44 -1.89
C THR A 77 -0.99 -18.75 -3.24
N SER A 78 -1.14 -17.43 -3.31
CA SER A 78 -1.01 -16.64 -4.55
C SER A 78 0.45 -16.35 -4.93
N TRP A 79 1.34 -16.19 -3.94
CA TRP A 79 2.71 -15.74 -4.18
C TRP A 79 3.79 -16.76 -3.79
N ALA A 80 3.49 -17.74 -2.94
CA ALA A 80 4.44 -18.78 -2.52
C ALA A 80 4.15 -20.13 -3.20
N VAL A 81 5.21 -20.89 -3.42
CA VAL A 81 5.19 -22.33 -3.66
C VAL A 81 6.01 -22.97 -2.55
N PHE A 82 5.38 -23.87 -1.79
CA PHE A 82 6.01 -24.61 -0.70
C PHE A 82 6.47 -25.97 -1.22
N SER A 83 7.73 -26.33 -0.99
CA SER A 83 8.31 -27.56 -1.55
C SER A 83 7.81 -28.81 -0.83
N ASP A 84 7.94 -28.85 0.51
CA ASP A 84 7.69 -30.07 1.29
C ASP A 84 6.84 -29.85 2.55
N THR A 85 7.16 -28.82 3.36
CA THR A 85 6.53 -28.62 4.68
C THR A 85 5.95 -27.22 4.80
N PHE A 86 4.68 -27.13 5.16
CA PHE A 86 4.00 -25.87 5.47
C PHE A 86 3.75 -25.74 6.98
N PRO A 87 3.95 -24.57 7.60
CA PRO A 87 4.52 -23.32 7.07
C PRO A 87 6.04 -23.19 7.27
N ASP A 88 6.68 -24.16 7.94
CA ASP A 88 8.07 -24.05 8.40
C ASP A 88 9.14 -24.46 7.38
N GLY A 89 8.76 -25.11 6.29
CA GLY A 89 9.68 -25.53 5.24
C GLY A 89 10.11 -24.39 4.31
N GLU A 90 10.99 -24.73 3.37
CA GLU A 90 11.41 -23.82 2.32
C GLU A 90 10.25 -23.49 1.37
N TRP A 91 10.24 -22.24 0.92
CA TRP A 91 9.30 -21.75 -0.07
C TRP A 91 10.04 -20.89 -1.08
N GLN A 92 9.46 -20.80 -2.27
CA GLN A 92 9.95 -19.95 -3.34
C GLN A 92 8.82 -19.10 -3.92
N TRP A 93 9.18 -17.97 -4.50
CA TRP A 93 8.23 -17.13 -5.22
C TRP A 93 7.59 -17.90 -6.36
N ARG A 94 6.26 -17.82 -6.46
CA ARG A 94 5.51 -18.38 -7.57
C ARG A 94 5.91 -17.69 -8.87
N ALA A 95 6.24 -18.49 -9.88
CA ALA A 95 6.56 -17.97 -11.21
C ALA A 95 5.40 -17.11 -11.75
N GLY A 96 5.72 -15.93 -12.27
CA GLY A 96 4.73 -15.00 -12.83
C GLY A 96 3.96 -14.16 -11.80
N PHE A 97 4.25 -14.28 -10.50
CA PHE A 97 3.66 -13.39 -9.50
C PHE A 97 4.14 -11.94 -9.70
N ASN A 98 3.20 -11.02 -9.97
CA ASN A 98 3.50 -9.63 -10.26
C ASN A 98 3.50 -8.78 -8.98
N LEU A 99 4.69 -8.56 -8.43
CA LEU A 99 4.89 -7.74 -7.23
C LEU A 99 4.50 -6.27 -7.42
N GLY A 100 4.72 -5.68 -8.60
CA GLY A 100 4.39 -4.28 -8.86
C GLY A 100 2.89 -4.00 -8.90
N ALA A 101 2.09 -5.03 -9.20
CA ALA A 101 0.64 -4.95 -9.20
C ALA A 101 0.00 -5.05 -7.80
N VAL A 102 0.76 -5.43 -6.77
CA VAL A 102 0.24 -5.55 -5.41
C VAL A 102 -0.03 -4.15 -4.85
N GLN A 103 -1.32 -3.86 -4.61
CA GLN A 103 -1.78 -2.56 -4.06
C GLN A 103 -1.97 -2.59 -2.55
N THR A 104 -2.22 -3.76 -1.98
CA THR A 104 -2.51 -3.95 -0.56
C THR A 104 -1.74 -5.15 -0.04
N ILE A 105 -1.07 -4.96 1.09
CA ILE A 105 -0.48 -6.01 1.91
C ILE A 105 -1.08 -5.90 3.31
N GLN A 106 -1.67 -6.96 3.86
CA GLN A 106 -2.25 -6.90 5.20
C GLN A 106 -2.06 -8.18 6.02
N LEU A 107 -2.05 -8.02 7.33
CA LEU A 107 -2.28 -9.08 8.33
C LEU A 107 -3.53 -8.72 9.11
N LEU A 108 -4.56 -9.56 8.99
CA LEU A 108 -5.84 -9.41 9.67
C LEU A 108 -6.00 -10.48 10.75
N ASP A 109 -6.20 -10.05 11.98
CA ASP A 109 -6.44 -10.88 13.15
C ASP A 109 -7.82 -11.54 13.12
N ARG A 110 -7.82 -12.86 13.31
CA ARG A 110 -9.02 -13.70 13.38
C ARG A 110 -9.20 -14.35 14.76
N THR A 111 -8.42 -13.97 15.76
CA THR A 111 -8.51 -14.50 17.14
C THR A 111 -9.80 -14.01 17.82
N MET A 112 -10.84 -14.84 17.74
CA MET A 112 -12.19 -14.56 18.24
C MET A 112 -12.28 -14.52 19.77
N ASP A 113 -11.61 -15.45 20.45
CA ASP A 113 -11.65 -15.61 21.91
C ASP A 113 -11.05 -14.42 22.68
N GLN A 114 -10.27 -13.58 21.99
CA GLN A 114 -9.69 -12.36 22.55
C GLN A 114 -10.35 -11.07 22.02
N GLY A 115 -11.44 -11.18 21.25
CA GLY A 115 -12.15 -10.01 20.71
C GLY A 115 -11.33 -9.18 19.73
N ARG A 116 -10.41 -9.82 18.99
CA ARG A 116 -9.48 -9.14 18.06
C ARG A 116 -9.90 -9.22 16.61
N VAL A 117 -11.05 -9.82 16.33
CA VAL A 117 -11.56 -9.94 14.95
C VAL A 117 -11.68 -8.56 14.34
N GLY A 118 -10.88 -8.32 13.30
CA GLY A 118 -10.82 -7.03 12.62
C GLY A 118 -9.52 -6.27 12.85
N ASP A 119 -8.77 -6.55 13.92
CA ASP A 119 -7.49 -5.88 14.17
C ASP A 119 -6.57 -6.19 12.99
N ALA A 120 -6.10 -5.17 12.28
CA ALA A 120 -5.38 -5.35 11.04
C ALA A 120 -4.26 -4.33 10.86
N LEU A 121 -3.09 -4.84 10.53
CA LEU A 121 -1.99 -4.06 9.98
C LEU A 121 -2.10 -4.09 8.46
N LYS A 122 -2.22 -2.92 7.82
CA LYS A 122 -2.35 -2.80 6.36
C LYS A 122 -1.32 -1.85 5.80
N VAL A 123 -0.81 -2.17 4.64
CA VAL A 123 0.01 -1.32 3.79
C VAL A 123 -0.72 -1.17 2.47
N ASN A 124 -1.01 0.07 2.08
CA ASN A 124 -1.70 0.40 0.84
C ASN A 124 -0.91 1.43 0.05
N TYR A 125 -0.98 1.34 -1.27
CA TYR A 125 -0.57 2.43 -2.13
C TYR A 125 -1.77 3.34 -2.38
N VAL A 126 -1.61 4.63 -2.11
CA VAL A 126 -2.66 5.64 -2.28
C VAL A 126 -2.12 6.81 -3.09
N ASP A 127 -2.91 7.33 -4.00
CA ASP A 127 -2.54 8.53 -4.75
C ASP A 127 -2.90 9.78 -3.96
N VAL A 128 -1.90 10.61 -3.67
CA VAL A 128 -2.05 11.90 -2.99
C VAL A 128 -1.41 12.96 -3.86
N ASP A 129 -2.21 13.95 -4.30
CA ASP A 129 -1.75 15.05 -5.16
C ASP A 129 -0.97 14.60 -6.42
N GLY A 130 -1.41 13.49 -7.03
CA GLY A 130 -0.79 12.93 -8.23
C GLY A 130 0.52 12.17 -7.99
N ARG A 131 0.86 11.86 -6.72
CA ARG A 131 2.00 11.03 -6.36
C ARG A 131 1.55 9.78 -5.61
N THR A 132 2.14 8.64 -5.96
CA THR A 132 1.92 7.38 -5.25
C THR A 132 2.58 7.45 -3.87
N HIS A 133 1.80 7.28 -2.81
CA HIS A 133 2.27 7.17 -1.44
C HIS A 133 2.14 5.72 -0.94
N LEU A 134 3.12 5.29 -0.13
CA LEU A 134 3.01 4.09 0.68
C LEU A 134 2.42 4.46 2.04
N LYS A 135 1.22 3.98 2.33
CA LYS A 135 0.53 4.22 3.59
C LYS A 135 0.41 2.95 4.41
N MET A 136 1.01 2.95 5.60
CA MET A 136 0.84 1.90 6.61
C MET A 136 -0.14 2.36 7.68
N ILE A 137 -1.18 1.56 7.91
CA ILE A 137 -2.22 1.81 8.90
C ILE A 137 -2.40 0.60 9.81
N PHE A 138 -2.87 0.85 11.03
CA PHE A 138 -3.39 -0.16 11.92
C PHE A 138 -4.83 0.19 12.20
N GLU A 139 -5.74 -0.70 11.86
CA GLU A 139 -7.16 -0.55 12.15
C GLU A 139 -7.63 -1.57 13.16
N TYR A 140 -8.63 -1.20 13.95
CA TYR A 140 -9.25 -2.10 14.90
C TYR A 140 -10.72 -1.73 15.11
N CYS A 141 -11.55 -2.74 15.38
CA CYS A 141 -12.98 -2.55 15.63
C CYS A 141 -13.20 -2.11 17.08
N GLU A 142 -13.88 -0.98 17.29
CA GLU A 142 -14.29 -0.49 18.62
C GLU A 142 -15.61 -1.13 19.10
N GLY A 143 -16.32 -1.81 18.20
CA GLY A 143 -17.58 -2.50 18.49
C GLY A 143 -18.72 -2.02 17.60
N GLU A 144 -19.92 -2.54 17.89
CA GLU A 144 -21.15 -2.21 17.16
C GLU A 144 -21.94 -1.14 17.91
N HIS A 145 -22.27 -0.05 17.23
CA HIS A 145 -23.10 1.03 17.75
C HIS A 145 -24.41 1.09 16.97
N TYR A 146 -25.53 1.20 17.68
CA TYR A 146 -26.83 1.34 17.06
C TYR A 146 -27.14 2.81 16.77
N TYR A 147 -27.38 3.12 15.49
CA TYR A 147 -27.83 4.43 15.04
C TYR A 147 -29.29 4.35 14.61
N LYS A 148 -30.14 5.22 15.18
CA LYS A 148 -31.62 5.22 15.00
C LYS A 148 -32.08 5.12 13.54
N TYR A 149 -31.33 5.68 12.58
CA TYR A 149 -31.69 5.71 11.16
C TYR A 149 -30.78 4.88 10.25
N SER A 150 -29.76 4.23 10.81
CA SER A 150 -28.77 3.46 10.01
C SER A 150 -28.48 2.07 10.57
N GLY A 151 -29.19 1.65 11.62
CA GLY A 151 -29.05 0.34 12.22
C GLY A 151 -27.74 0.17 12.99
N TRP A 152 -27.35 -1.09 13.18
CA TRP A 152 -26.08 -1.45 13.80
C TRP A 152 -24.92 -1.15 12.84
N LYS A 153 -23.95 -0.36 13.31
CA LYS A 153 -22.73 -0.04 12.58
C LYS A 153 -21.50 -0.44 13.37
N ARG A 154 -20.53 -1.05 12.69
CA ARG A 154 -19.20 -1.29 13.27
C ARG A 154 -18.38 -0.02 13.17
N ILE A 155 -17.87 0.43 14.31
CA ILE A 155 -16.96 1.56 14.38
C ILE A 155 -15.54 1.04 14.26
N TRP A 156 -14.79 1.62 13.33
CA TRP A 156 -13.40 1.32 13.11
C TRP A 156 -12.57 2.52 13.53
N THR A 157 -11.52 2.28 14.31
CA THR A 157 -10.47 3.27 14.52
C THR A 157 -9.29 2.89 13.64
N ILE A 158 -8.72 3.89 12.95
CA ILE A 158 -7.54 3.75 12.12
C ILE A 158 -6.44 4.64 12.69
N HIS A 159 -5.25 4.08 12.86
CA HIS A 159 -4.04 4.85 13.15
C HIS A 159 -3.13 4.83 11.93
N THR A 160 -2.69 6.00 11.48
CA THR A 160 -1.66 6.09 10.43
C THR A 160 -0.30 5.95 11.08
N LEU A 161 0.44 4.90 10.74
CA LEU A 161 1.77 4.66 11.27
C LEU A 161 2.83 5.28 10.36
N TYR A 162 2.64 5.18 9.05
CA TYR A 162 3.57 5.66 8.05
C TYR A 162 2.80 6.16 6.82
N ASP A 163 3.20 7.31 6.27
CA ASP A 163 2.64 7.88 5.05
C ASP A 163 3.72 8.73 4.36
N VAL A 164 4.30 8.21 3.28
CA VAL A 164 5.29 8.93 2.46
C VAL A 164 5.19 8.52 1.00
N GLY A 165 5.65 9.38 0.09
CA GLY A 165 5.83 9.05 -1.33
C GLY A 165 6.70 7.81 -1.52
N VAL A 166 6.35 6.94 -2.48
CA VAL A 166 7.07 5.69 -2.76
C VAL A 166 8.56 5.93 -3.03
N ASP A 167 8.88 7.05 -3.69
CA ASP A 167 10.25 7.52 -3.98
C ASP A 167 11.08 7.82 -2.72
N ARG A 168 10.44 8.03 -1.57
CA ARG A 168 11.07 8.42 -0.30
C ARG A 168 11.00 7.34 0.77
N VAL A 169 10.44 6.18 0.46
CA VAL A 169 10.32 5.09 1.42
C VAL A 169 11.70 4.61 1.84
N LYS A 170 11.92 4.57 3.17
CA LYS A 170 13.11 3.97 3.76
C LYS A 170 12.71 2.71 4.50
N MET A 171 13.18 1.57 4.03
CA MET A 171 12.86 0.26 4.63
C MET A 171 13.30 0.18 6.10
N ASP A 172 14.40 0.82 6.48
CA ASP A 172 14.85 0.86 7.87
C ASP A 172 13.86 1.51 8.83
N ASP A 173 13.17 2.56 8.37
CA ASP A 173 12.19 3.27 9.20
C ASP A 173 10.91 2.42 9.35
N LEU A 174 10.48 1.76 8.28
CA LEU A 174 9.41 0.76 8.32
C LEU A 174 9.74 -0.41 9.25
N HIS A 175 10.95 -0.98 9.16
CA HIS A 175 11.35 -2.10 10.01
C HIS A 175 11.42 -1.72 11.49
N LYS A 176 11.92 -0.53 11.84
CA LYS A 176 11.92 -0.05 13.24
C LYS A 176 10.50 0.05 13.79
N MET A 177 9.59 0.63 13.02
CA MET A 177 8.20 0.78 13.39
C MET A 177 7.48 -0.57 13.52
N LEU A 178 7.66 -1.45 12.54
CA LEU A 178 7.13 -2.81 12.56
C LEU A 178 7.66 -3.57 13.77
N ALA A 179 8.95 -3.47 14.09
CA ALA A 179 9.55 -4.16 15.22
C ALA A 179 8.87 -3.78 16.55
N GLU A 180 8.65 -2.49 16.80
CA GLU A 180 7.98 -2.04 18.03
C GLU A 180 6.49 -2.42 18.05
N LEU A 181 5.77 -2.19 16.95
CA LEU A 181 4.37 -2.60 16.85
C LEU A 181 4.18 -4.11 17.08
N VAL A 182 4.99 -4.93 16.41
CA VAL A 182 4.90 -6.40 16.47
C VAL A 182 5.22 -6.90 17.86
N LYS A 183 6.20 -6.32 18.57
CA LYS A 183 6.49 -6.67 19.98
C LYS A 183 5.28 -6.41 20.86
N VAL A 184 4.70 -5.22 20.78
CA VAL A 184 3.53 -4.83 21.59
C VAL A 184 2.31 -5.68 21.24
N TRP A 185 2.06 -5.93 19.96
CA TRP A 185 0.96 -6.78 19.52
C TRP A 185 1.13 -8.21 20.03
N TYR A 186 2.33 -8.77 19.91
CA TYR A 186 2.66 -10.10 20.40
C TYR A 186 2.49 -10.21 21.92
N GLU A 187 3.02 -9.25 22.68
CA GLU A 187 2.83 -9.16 24.13
C GLU A 187 1.35 -9.11 24.50
N SER A 188 0.56 -8.31 23.77
CA SER A 188 -0.87 -8.18 24.02
C SER A 188 -1.60 -9.53 23.90
N HIS A 189 -1.22 -10.38 22.95
CA HIS A 189 -1.79 -11.73 22.81
C HIS A 189 -1.36 -12.66 23.95
N LEU A 190 -0.09 -12.64 24.31
CA LEU A 190 0.42 -13.44 25.43
C LEU A 190 -0.29 -13.11 26.75
N ARG A 191 -0.55 -11.82 26.98
CA ARG A 191 -1.29 -11.33 28.15
C ARG A 191 -2.80 -11.52 28.05
N ARG A 192 -3.32 -11.90 26.87
CA ARG A 192 -4.76 -11.88 26.54
C ARG A 192 -5.41 -10.53 26.86
N ASN A 193 -4.65 -9.46 26.67
CA ASN A 193 -5.08 -8.10 26.97
C ASN A 193 -4.88 -7.21 25.75
N ARG A 194 -5.96 -7.01 25.00
CA ARG A 194 -5.99 -6.18 23.78
C ARG A 194 -5.67 -4.70 24.07
N ASP A 195 -6.01 -4.21 25.26
CA ASP A 195 -5.82 -2.80 25.63
C ASP A 195 -4.36 -2.36 25.63
N VAL A 196 -3.42 -3.30 25.82
CA VAL A 196 -1.98 -3.03 25.71
C VAL A 196 -1.63 -2.48 24.33
N LEU A 197 -2.16 -3.10 23.28
CA LEU A 197 -1.97 -2.66 21.89
C LEU A 197 -2.73 -1.36 21.61
N ILE A 198 -4.00 -1.28 22.01
CA ILE A 198 -4.82 -0.09 21.75
C ILE A 198 -4.21 1.15 22.42
N LYS A 199 -3.74 1.02 23.67
CA LYS A 199 -3.09 2.11 24.39
C LYS A 199 -1.82 2.57 23.69
N TYR A 200 -0.98 1.64 23.24
CA TYR A 200 0.21 1.96 22.46
C TYR A 200 -0.14 2.72 21.17
N LEU A 201 -1.15 2.26 20.42
CA LEU A 201 -1.57 2.92 19.19
C LEU A 201 -2.04 4.35 19.43
N LYS A 202 -2.90 4.56 20.43
CA LYS A 202 -3.43 5.89 20.81
C LYS A 202 -2.37 6.87 21.30
N GLN A 203 -1.30 6.37 21.92
CA GLN A 203 -0.23 7.21 22.48
C GLN A 203 0.86 7.55 21.45
N THR A 204 1.07 6.67 20.47
CA THR A 204 2.20 6.78 19.53
C THR A 204 1.80 7.36 18.18
N TYR A 205 0.57 7.14 17.71
CA TYR A 205 0.16 7.44 16.34
C TYR A 205 -1.08 8.32 16.26
N GLU A 206 -1.16 9.10 15.18
CA GLU A 206 -2.31 9.94 14.88
C GLU A 206 -3.57 9.08 14.67
N LYS A 207 -4.68 9.51 15.29
CA LYS A 207 -5.98 8.83 15.20
C LYS A 207 -6.79 9.43 14.04
N ALA A 208 -7.23 8.56 13.13
CA ALA A 208 -8.31 8.83 12.18
C ALA A 208 -9.50 7.92 12.51
N GLU A 209 -10.65 8.49 12.83
CA GLU A 209 -11.89 7.72 12.98
C GLU A 209 -12.55 7.54 11.62
N THR A 210 -12.96 6.31 11.29
CA THR A 210 -13.72 6.04 10.07
C THR A 210 -15.02 5.32 10.40
N PHE A 211 -16.10 5.84 9.81
CA PHE A 211 -17.40 5.20 9.85
C PHE A 211 -17.56 4.41 8.56
N ASN A 212 -17.53 3.08 8.65
CA ASN A 212 -17.97 2.28 7.50
C ASN A 212 -19.50 2.38 7.39
N GLN A 213 -19.98 2.56 6.16
CA GLN A 213 -21.40 2.70 5.82
C GLN A 213 -22.16 1.41 6.08
#